data_AF-A0A7T1MFD5-F1
#
_entry.id   AF-A0A7T1MFD5-F1
#
_cell.length_a   1.000
_cell.length_b   1.000
_cell.length_c   1.000
_cell.angle_alpha   90.00
_cell.angle_beta   90.00
_cell.angle_gamma   90.00
#
_symmetry.space_group_name_H-M   'P 1'
#
loop_
_entity.id
_entity.type
_entity.pdbx_description
1 polymer ?
#
loop_
_entity_poly.entity_id
_entity_poly.type
_entity_poly.pdbx_seq_one_letter_code
_entity_poly.pdbx_strand_id
1 'polypeptide(L)'
;MLPALPPPSQLRRLLTGSLILLALLLPLSLGGCGGVGQPPRSVLLSALGLQIDLTQGAIAQALALEPAGPPEVSRVRVEHQESLAIGEAKGLHLNGRFDWRLAGDPIRVDTPFDLYLQRGERGQSWRLAQPTGSSDGLNQDWLTYPLPLNGRSG
;
A
#
# COMPACT_ATOMS: atom_id res chain seq x y z
N MET A 1 5.55 -22.63 -57.41
CA MET A 1 4.21 -22.07 -57.17
C MET A 1 4.41 -20.84 -56.30
N LEU A 2 4.29 -19.64 -56.88
CA LEU A 2 4.50 -18.36 -56.16
C LEU A 2 3.17 -17.90 -55.56
N PRO A 3 3.08 -17.61 -54.24
CA PRO A 3 1.86 -17.07 -53.66
C PRO A 3 1.63 -15.64 -54.16
N ALA A 4 0.40 -15.37 -54.59
CA ALA A 4 -0.03 -14.07 -55.08
C ALA A 4 0.01 -13.03 -53.96
N LEU A 5 0.63 -11.88 -54.24
CA LEU A 5 0.70 -10.74 -53.32
C LEU A 5 -0.70 -10.13 -53.15
N PRO A 6 -1.15 -9.86 -51.91
CA PRO A 6 -2.46 -9.28 -51.67
C PRO A 6 -2.53 -7.82 -52.18
N PRO A 7 -3.70 -7.37 -52.67
CA PRO A 7 -3.86 -6.02 -53.19
C PRO A 7 -3.70 -4.96 -52.08
N PRO A 8 -3.20 -3.75 -52.40
CA PRO A 8 -2.77 -2.74 -51.41
C PRO A 8 -3.89 -2.25 -50.49
N SER A 9 -5.16 -2.35 -50.92
CA SER A 9 -6.33 -1.98 -50.12
C SER A 9 -6.60 -2.95 -48.96
N GLN A 10 -6.27 -4.23 -49.12
CA GLN A 10 -6.38 -5.22 -48.05
C GLN A 10 -5.25 -5.07 -47.03
N LEU A 11 -4.04 -4.76 -47.49
CA LEU A 11 -2.91 -4.44 -46.61
C LEU A 11 -3.23 -3.22 -45.73
N ARG A 12 -3.82 -2.16 -46.31
CA ARG A 12 -4.20 -0.94 -45.59
C ARG A 12 -5.33 -1.18 -44.58
N ARG A 13 -6.30 -2.05 -44.88
CA ARG A 13 -7.37 -2.46 -43.94
C ARG A 13 -6.84 -3.32 -42.79
N LEU A 14 -5.91 -4.23 -43.06
CA LEU A 14 -5.25 -5.03 -42.03
C LEU A 14 -4.40 -4.16 -41.09
N LEU A 15 -3.66 -3.20 -41.65
CA LEU A 15 -2.86 -2.25 -40.86
C LEU A 15 -3.74 -1.32 -40.01
N THR A 16 -4.84 -0.80 -40.55
CA THR A 16 -5.78 0.03 -39.77
C THR A 16 -6.51 -0.77 -38.70
N GLY A 17 -6.91 -2.02 -38.98
CA GLY A 17 -7.49 -2.91 -37.97
C GLY A 17 -6.51 -3.20 -36.82
N SER A 18 -5.25 -3.47 -37.14
CA SER A 18 -4.18 -3.70 -36.15
C SER A 18 -3.91 -2.46 -35.29
N LEU A 19 -3.86 -1.27 -35.90
CA LEU A 19 -3.70 0.01 -35.19
C LEU A 19 -4.86 0.33 -34.25
N ILE A 20 -6.10 0.05 -34.67
CA ILE A 20 -7.29 0.24 -33.83
C ILE A 20 -7.29 -0.74 -32.66
N LEU A 21 -6.93 -2.01 -32.91
CA LEU A 21 -6.82 -3.03 -31.86
C LEU A 21 -5.75 -2.65 -30.82
N LEU A 22 -4.58 -2.19 -31.28
CA LEU A 22 -3.49 -1.75 -30.40
C LEU A 22 -3.90 -0.50 -29.60
N ALA A 23 -4.58 0.47 -30.23
CA ALA A 23 -5.08 1.66 -29.55
C ALA A 23 -6.17 1.36 -28.51
N LEU A 24 -6.97 0.31 -28.73
CA LEU A 24 -7.98 -0.16 -27.78
C LEU A 24 -7.39 -0.96 -26.62
N LEU A 25 -6.28 -1.67 -26.84
CA LEU A 25 -5.56 -2.44 -25.82
C LEU A 25 -4.62 -1.58 -24.98
N LEU A 26 -4.10 -0.47 -25.53
CA LEU A 26 -3.21 0.46 -24.84
C LEU A 26 -3.77 1.00 -23.50
N PRO A 27 -5.04 1.43 -23.38
CA PRO A 27 -5.55 1.92 -22.10
C PRO A 27 -5.66 0.86 -21.00
N LEU A 28 -5.62 -0.45 -21.32
CA LEU A 28 -5.63 -1.50 -20.30
C LEU A 28 -4.28 -1.62 -19.56
N SER A 29 -3.17 -1.19 -20.16
CA SER A 29 -1.85 -1.21 -19.53
C SER A 29 -1.49 0.09 -18.82
N LEU A 30 -2.29 1.16 -18.98
CA LEU A 30 -2.12 2.43 -18.25
C LEU A 30 -2.84 2.46 -16.89
N GLY A 31 -3.31 1.32 -16.39
CA GLY A 31 -3.66 1.20 -14.98
C GLY A 31 -2.42 1.55 -14.15
N GLY A 32 -2.44 2.70 -13.47
CA GLY A 32 -1.40 3.04 -12.50
C GLY A 32 -1.17 1.87 -11.54
N CYS A 33 0.05 1.72 -11.01
CA CYS A 33 0.48 0.63 -10.13
C CYS A 33 -0.33 0.58 -8.81
N GLY A 34 -1.62 0.30 -8.92
CA GLY A 34 -2.54 -0.03 -7.87
C GLY A 34 -2.75 -1.53 -7.92
N GLY A 35 -2.12 -2.27 -7.02
CA GLY A 35 -2.32 -3.72 -6.95
C GLY A 35 -3.81 -4.02 -6.71
N VAL A 36 -4.34 -5.08 -7.33
CA VAL A 36 -5.71 -5.53 -7.03
C VAL A 36 -5.84 -5.73 -5.52
N GLY A 37 -6.80 -5.05 -4.90
CA GLY A 37 -7.01 -5.10 -3.45
C GLY A 37 -6.16 -4.15 -2.61
N GLN A 38 -5.42 -3.22 -3.23
CA GLN A 38 -4.65 -2.21 -2.51
C GLN A 38 -5.54 -1.36 -1.59
N PRO A 39 -5.13 -1.12 -0.33
CA PRO A 39 -5.89 -0.30 0.60
C PRO A 39 -5.98 1.16 0.13
N PRO A 40 -7.06 1.87 0.47
CA PRO A 40 -7.16 3.30 0.23
C PRO A 40 -5.99 4.08 0.83
N ARG A 41 -5.57 5.17 0.18
CA ARG A 41 -4.46 6.00 0.66
C ARG A 41 -4.66 6.50 2.10
N SER A 42 -5.89 6.80 2.51
CA SER A 42 -6.21 7.19 3.89
C SER A 42 -5.85 6.10 4.91
N VAL A 43 -6.09 4.82 4.58
CA VAL A 43 -5.73 3.67 5.41
C VAL A 43 -4.22 3.60 5.59
N LEU A 44 -3.46 3.80 4.50
CA LEU A 44 -1.99 3.82 4.57
C LEU A 44 -1.49 4.96 5.46
N LEU A 45 -2.03 6.17 5.29
CA LEU A 45 -1.67 7.34 6.10
C LEU A 45 -1.98 7.10 7.59
N SER A 46 -3.16 6.59 7.91
CA SER A 46 -3.55 6.28 9.29
C SER A 46 -2.70 5.18 9.90
N ALA A 47 -2.37 4.13 9.15
CA ALA A 47 -1.54 3.03 9.62
C ALA A 47 -0.09 3.47 9.89
N LEU A 48 0.49 4.26 8.98
CA LEU A 48 1.83 4.82 9.16
C LEU A 48 1.87 5.80 10.35
N GLY A 49 0.85 6.64 10.50
CA GLY A 49 0.72 7.53 11.67
C GLY A 49 0.67 6.73 12.97
N LEU A 50 -0.19 5.71 13.03
CA LEU A 50 -0.32 4.82 14.17
C LEU A 50 1.00 4.10 14.50
N GLN A 51 1.73 3.63 13.49
CA GLN A 51 3.03 2.98 13.71
C GLN A 51 4.05 3.94 14.33
N ILE A 52 4.06 5.21 13.90
CA ILE A 52 4.91 6.23 14.51
C ILE A 52 4.46 6.52 15.94
N ASP A 53 3.17 6.67 16.18
CA ASP A 53 2.61 6.92 17.52
C ASP A 53 2.95 5.81 18.51
N LEU A 54 2.80 4.54 18.11
CA LEU A 54 3.18 3.38 18.92
C LEU A 54 4.68 3.41 19.25
N THR A 55 5.52 3.79 18.28
CA THR A 55 6.97 3.86 18.48
C THR A 55 7.35 5.02 19.40
N GLN A 56 6.79 6.21 19.18
CA GLN A 56 7.03 7.40 19.99
C GLN A 56 6.55 7.19 21.43
N GLY A 57 5.39 6.56 21.62
CA GLY A 57 4.87 6.20 22.94
C GLY A 57 5.79 5.24 23.68
N ALA A 58 6.31 4.21 23.01
CA ALA A 58 7.26 3.26 23.61
C ALA A 58 8.58 3.94 24.00
N ILE A 59 9.10 4.83 23.16
CA ILE A 59 10.33 5.60 23.44
C ILE A 59 10.11 6.56 24.61
N ALA A 60 9.02 7.33 24.58
CA ALA A 60 8.67 8.28 25.64
C ALA A 60 8.53 7.57 26.98
N GLN A 61 7.87 6.41 27.00
CA GLN A 61 7.73 5.60 28.20
C GLN A 61 9.06 5.05 28.72
N ALA A 62 9.94 4.58 27.82
CA ALA A 62 11.26 4.07 28.19
C ALA A 62 12.19 5.16 28.75
N LEU A 63 12.03 6.40 28.27
CA LEU A 63 12.86 7.55 28.66
C LEU A 63 12.20 8.45 29.71
N ALA A 64 11.00 8.11 30.18
CA ALA A 64 10.17 8.95 31.06
C ALA A 64 10.01 10.39 30.53
N LEU A 65 9.79 10.52 29.22
CA LEU A 65 9.54 11.78 28.51
C LEU A 65 8.06 11.96 28.24
N GLU A 66 7.64 13.21 28.03
CA GLU A 66 6.34 13.50 27.45
C GLU A 66 6.33 13.09 25.96
N PRO A 67 5.25 12.47 25.46
CA PRO A 67 5.14 12.11 24.05
C PRO A 67 5.29 13.34 23.15
N ALA A 68 6.04 13.20 22.05
CA ALA A 68 6.04 14.20 21.01
C ALA A 68 4.61 14.34 20.42
N GLY A 69 4.23 15.55 20.00
CA GLY A 69 2.93 15.80 19.39
C GLY A 69 2.68 14.92 18.14
N PRO A 70 1.43 14.84 17.66
CA PRO A 70 1.03 13.87 16.64
C PRO A 70 1.85 14.02 15.35
N PRO A 71 2.31 12.92 14.75
CA PRO A 71 3.09 12.96 13.52
C PRO A 71 2.20 13.34 12.33
N GLU A 72 2.78 14.10 11.41
CA GLU A 72 2.13 14.39 10.14
C GLU A 72 2.73 13.53 9.04
N VAL A 73 1.91 12.64 8.49
CA VAL A 73 2.29 11.70 7.42
C VAL A 73 1.75 12.20 6.08
N SER A 74 2.58 12.17 5.05
CA SER A 74 2.21 12.61 3.70
C SER A 74 2.97 11.85 2.61
N ARG A 75 2.62 12.12 1.34
CA ARG A 75 3.33 11.61 0.14
C ARG A 75 3.67 10.10 0.12
N VAL A 76 2.76 9.27 0.64
CA VAL A 76 2.89 7.79 0.61
C VAL A 76 2.92 7.27 -0.82
N ARG A 77 3.92 6.44 -1.11
CA ARG A 77 4.14 5.72 -2.36
C ARG A 77 4.36 4.25 -2.03
N VAL A 78 3.50 3.38 -2.54
CA VAL A 78 3.67 1.92 -2.43
C VAL A 78 4.55 1.47 -3.59
N GLU A 79 5.62 0.77 -3.29
CA GLU A 79 6.57 0.22 -4.26
C GLU A 79 6.31 -1.27 -4.50
N HIS A 80 5.96 -1.99 -3.43
CA HIS A 80 5.64 -3.41 -3.49
C HIS A 80 4.43 -3.74 -2.62
N GLN A 81 3.64 -4.71 -3.09
CA GLN A 81 2.46 -5.22 -2.41
C GLN A 81 2.36 -6.74 -2.62
N GLU A 82 2.25 -7.46 -1.52
CA GLU A 82 2.03 -8.91 -1.49
C GLU A 82 0.79 -9.25 -0.65
N SER A 83 0.06 -10.29 -1.05
CA SER A 83 -1.03 -10.85 -0.24
C SER A 83 -0.51 -12.00 0.60
N LEU A 84 -0.83 -11.99 1.89
CA LEU A 84 -0.48 -13.06 2.83
C LEU A 84 -1.63 -13.35 3.80
N ALA A 85 -1.47 -14.38 4.61
CA ALA A 85 -2.34 -14.62 5.76
C ALA A 85 -1.77 -13.94 7.01
N ILE A 86 -2.63 -13.30 7.80
CA ILE A 86 -2.32 -12.73 9.11
C ILE A 86 -3.27 -13.44 10.09
N GLY A 87 -2.75 -14.48 10.77
CA GLY A 87 -3.59 -15.48 11.41
C GLY A 87 -4.55 -16.13 10.39
N GLU A 88 -5.83 -16.21 10.75
CA GLU A 88 -6.89 -16.75 9.86
C GLU A 88 -7.42 -15.71 8.84
N ALA A 89 -6.97 -14.45 8.93
CA ALA A 89 -7.48 -13.36 8.12
C ALA A 89 -6.61 -13.06 6.90
N LYS A 90 -7.24 -12.52 5.85
CA LYS A 90 -6.51 -12.01 4.67
C LYS A 90 -5.73 -10.75 5.05
N GLY A 91 -4.45 -10.75 4.74
CA GLY A 91 -3.53 -9.66 4.97
C GLY A 91 -2.87 -9.16 3.70
N LEU A 92 -2.27 -7.97 3.81
CA LEU A 92 -1.39 -7.39 2.81
C LEU A 92 -0.09 -6.98 3.48
N HIS A 93 1.01 -7.26 2.80
CA HIS A 93 2.34 -6.74 3.10
C HIS A 93 2.68 -5.68 2.07
N LEU A 94 3.08 -4.51 2.54
CA LEU A 94 3.26 -3.32 1.74
C LEU A 94 4.59 -2.68 2.10
N ASN A 95 5.37 -2.35 1.09
CA ASN A 95 6.64 -1.67 1.23
C ASN A 95 6.68 -0.47 0.31
N GLY A 96 7.42 0.55 0.70
CA GLY A 96 7.60 1.74 -0.13
C GLY A 96 8.17 2.89 0.67
N ARG A 97 7.74 4.11 0.34
CA ARG A 97 8.26 5.33 0.95
C ARG A 97 7.16 6.32 1.30
N PHE A 98 7.41 7.10 2.34
CA PHE A 98 6.51 8.15 2.78
C PHE A 98 7.29 9.30 3.38
N ASP A 99 6.63 10.44 3.46
CA ASP A 99 7.19 11.61 4.10
C ASP A 99 6.53 11.83 5.44
N TRP A 100 7.29 12.14 6.47
CA TRP A 100 6.73 12.53 7.75
C TRP A 100 7.50 13.65 8.42
N ARG A 101 6.86 14.25 9.43
CA ARG A 101 7.43 15.24 10.32
C ARG A 101 6.74 15.17 11.68
N LEU A 102 7.40 15.67 12.72
CA LEU A 102 6.76 15.91 14.00
C LEU A 102 5.92 17.19 13.96
N ALA A 103 4.90 17.27 14.81
CA ALA A 103 4.12 18.50 14.97
C ALA A 103 5.05 19.67 15.36
N GLY A 104 4.96 20.76 14.60
CA GLY A 104 5.80 21.95 14.82
C GLY A 104 7.22 21.87 14.25
N ASP A 105 7.65 20.72 13.73
CA ASP A 105 8.95 20.58 13.07
C ASP A 105 8.86 21.03 11.60
N PRO A 106 9.71 21.97 11.14
CA PRO A 106 9.76 22.38 9.73
C PRO A 106 10.40 21.30 8.84
N ILE A 107 11.18 20.38 9.39
CA ILE A 107 11.91 19.37 8.64
C ILE A 107 10.97 18.22 8.30
N ARG A 108 10.98 17.82 7.02
CA ARG A 108 10.27 16.66 6.51
C ARG A 108 11.26 15.59 6.11
N VAL A 109 11.02 14.38 6.61
CA VAL A 109 11.90 13.23 6.41
C VAL A 109 11.20 12.24 5.47
N ASP A 110 11.85 11.89 4.38
CA ASP A 110 11.43 10.81 3.49
C ASP A 110 11.99 9.48 4.02
N THR A 111 11.11 8.58 4.44
CA THR A 111 11.41 7.36 5.18
C THR A 111 10.85 6.14 4.43
N PRO A 112 11.61 5.05 4.26
CA PRO A 112 11.05 3.80 3.78
C PRO A 112 10.10 3.20 4.81
N PHE A 113 9.05 2.51 4.38
CA PHE A 113 8.15 1.80 5.29
C PHE A 113 8.05 0.32 4.95
N ASP A 114 7.76 -0.46 5.99
CA ASP A 114 7.35 -1.85 5.93
C ASP A 114 6.07 -2.00 6.76
N LEU A 115 4.96 -2.42 6.12
CA LEU A 115 3.62 -2.33 6.69
C LEU A 115 2.83 -3.62 6.44
N TYR A 116 2.25 -4.18 7.51
CA TYR A 116 1.33 -5.31 7.42
C TYR A 116 -0.07 -4.84 7.79
N LEU A 117 -1.03 -5.08 6.90
CA LEU A 117 -2.43 -4.71 7.09
C LEU A 117 -3.32 -5.93 7.04
N GLN A 118 -4.04 -6.17 8.12
CA GLN A 118 -5.09 -7.17 8.16
C GLN A 118 -6.41 -6.58 7.65
N ARG A 119 -7.03 -7.27 6.70
CA ARG A 119 -8.34 -6.90 6.18
C ARG A 119 -9.43 -7.50 7.06
N GLY A 120 -10.41 -6.68 7.44
CA GLY A 120 -11.58 -7.15 8.17
C GLY A 120 -12.46 -8.08 7.32
N GLU A 121 -13.30 -8.89 7.97
CA GLU A 121 -14.13 -9.92 7.33
C GLU A 121 -15.03 -9.39 6.20
N ARG A 122 -15.58 -8.18 6.38
CA ARG A 122 -16.42 -7.52 5.37
C ARG A 122 -15.62 -6.76 4.31
N GLY A 123 -14.30 -6.76 4.40
CA GLY A 123 -13.40 -6.05 3.51
C GLY A 123 -13.42 -4.52 3.63
N GLN A 124 -14.16 -3.98 4.61
CA GLN A 124 -14.44 -2.55 4.82
C GLN A 124 -13.61 -1.93 5.95
N SER A 125 -12.98 -2.75 6.79
CA SER A 125 -12.11 -2.30 7.87
C SER A 125 -10.70 -2.84 7.69
N TRP A 126 -9.74 -2.11 8.23
CA TRP A 126 -8.33 -2.43 8.20
C TRP A 126 -7.75 -2.33 9.60
N ARG A 127 -6.79 -3.18 9.90
CA ARG A 127 -6.03 -3.16 11.16
C ARG A 127 -4.55 -3.20 10.84
N LEU A 128 -3.76 -2.42 11.57
CA LEU A 128 -2.31 -2.53 11.54
C LEU A 128 -1.92 -3.85 12.21
N ALA A 129 -1.13 -4.68 11.56
CA ALA A 129 -0.58 -5.89 12.14
C ALA A 129 0.92 -5.71 12.39
N GLN A 130 1.40 -6.13 13.55
CA GLN A 130 2.81 -6.16 13.90
C GLN A 130 3.23 -7.61 14.18
N PRO A 131 4.30 -8.10 13.55
CA PRO A 131 4.82 -9.44 13.83
C PRO A 131 5.44 -9.45 15.23
N THR A 132 5.02 -10.38 16.09
CA THR A 132 5.54 -10.53 17.47
C THR A 132 6.45 -11.74 17.64
N GLY A 133 6.89 -12.35 16.54
CA GLY A 133 7.62 -13.62 16.54
C GLY A 133 6.71 -14.84 16.39
N SER A 134 7.13 -16.01 16.86
CA SER A 134 6.39 -17.27 16.71
C SER A 134 6.39 -18.02 18.04
N SER A 135 5.21 -18.30 18.59
CA SER A 135 5.05 -19.06 19.83
C SER A 135 5.21 -20.58 19.63
N ASP A 136 4.82 -21.10 18.46
CA ASP A 136 4.92 -22.52 18.09
C ASP A 136 6.18 -22.84 17.24
N GLY A 137 6.95 -21.82 16.86
CA GLY A 137 8.13 -21.92 15.99
C GLY A 137 7.80 -22.17 14.51
N LEU A 138 6.52 -22.26 14.15
CA LEU A 138 6.03 -22.63 12.82
C LEU A 138 5.22 -21.50 12.17
N ASN A 139 4.46 -20.74 12.96
CA ASN A 139 3.58 -19.68 12.50
C ASN A 139 3.93 -18.33 13.10
N GLN A 140 3.82 -17.28 12.29
CA GLN A 140 3.99 -15.90 12.75
C GLN A 140 2.80 -15.47 13.60
N ASP A 141 3.06 -15.07 14.83
CA ASP A 141 2.09 -14.42 15.71
C ASP A 141 1.97 -12.94 15.38
N TRP A 142 0.76 -12.42 15.53
CA TRP A 142 0.43 -11.06 15.12
C TRP A 142 -0.27 -10.30 16.24
N LEU A 143 0.24 -9.12 16.55
CA LEU A 143 -0.48 -8.14 17.34
C LEU A 143 -1.20 -7.18 16.39
N THR A 144 -2.50 -6.99 16.59
CA THR A 144 -3.30 -6.15 15.68
C THR A 144 -3.87 -4.94 16.40
N TYR A 145 -3.79 -3.80 15.72
CA TYR A 145 -4.28 -2.52 16.22
C TYR A 145 -5.36 -1.98 15.28
N PRO A 146 -6.52 -1.56 15.81
CA PRO A 146 -7.55 -0.93 15.00
C PRO A 146 -7.02 0.39 14.43
N LEU A 147 -7.27 0.63 13.14
CA LEU A 147 -6.95 1.94 12.58
C LEU A 147 -7.96 2.99 13.08
N PRO A 148 -7.51 4.21 13.40
CA PRO A 148 -8.40 5.28 13.79
C PRO A 148 -9.35 5.61 12.64
N LEU A 149 -10.66 5.66 12.94
CA LEU A 149 -11.68 6.14 12.01
C LEU A 149 -11.39 7.62 11.75
N ASN A 150 -11.05 7.95 10.50
CA ASN A 150 -10.56 9.25 10.07
C ASN A 150 -11.28 10.43 10.78
N GLY A 151 -10.54 11.16 11.63
CA GLY A 151 -10.98 12.45 12.20
C GLY A 151 -10.91 12.57 13.72
N ARG A 152 -9.70 12.48 14.30
CA ARG A 152 -9.27 13.12 15.58
C ARG A 152 -10.15 12.94 16.82
N SER A 153 -9.60 12.32 17.87
CA SER A 153 -9.79 12.71 19.29
C SER A 153 -9.05 11.72 20.19
N GLY A 154 -8.13 12.11 21.09
CA GLY A 154 -7.84 13.43 21.63
C GLY A 154 -6.38 13.59 22.04
#